data_AF-A0A7U9S0W0-F1
#
_entry.id   AF-A0A7U9S0W0-F1
#
_cell.length_a   1.000
_cell.length_b   1.000
_cell.length_c   1.000
_cell.angle_alpha   90.00
_cell.angle_beta   90.00
_cell.angle_gamma   90.00
#
_symmetry.space_group_name_H-M   'P 1'
#
loop_
_entity.id
_entity.type
_entity.pdbx_description
1 polymer ?
#
loop_
_entity_poly.entity_id
_entity_poly.type
_entity_poly.pdbx_seq_one_letter_code
_entity_poly.pdbx_strand_id
1 'polypeptide(L)'
;MMLEEFEKRTGYFPTLEEYEAIEQAYMSFDGDKDAFCKAYKKNEGGLAEKIQYKTNLQRINTQRETEKTLEEYKAKIAKLEKSLEQELEWKTYEDKDNVQQEEYEKLAKAAGTKELTDDEAKELLYDWYGFAKEKIKILRSVPVYEVNRHRQLRKTGEIDRPPLYNATDWHYIRFNCGCMCYELQDDTLRPYMH
;
A
#
# COMPACT_ATOMS: atom_id res chain seq x y z
N MET A 1 7.05 -48.02 3.52
CA MET A 1 8.14 -48.33 4.50
C MET A 1 8.39 -47.02 5.22
N MET A 2 8.33 -46.95 6.54
CA MET A 2 8.29 -45.67 7.28
C MET A 2 9.53 -44.79 7.04
N LEU A 3 9.36 -43.45 7.09
CA LEU A 3 10.43 -42.47 6.93
C LEU A 3 11.61 -42.73 7.88
N GLU A 4 11.33 -42.89 9.17
CA GLU A 4 12.37 -43.20 10.16
C GLU A 4 13.08 -44.54 9.89
N GLU A 5 12.39 -45.55 9.36
CA GLU A 5 13.00 -46.83 8.99
C GLU A 5 13.96 -46.64 7.81
N PHE A 6 13.56 -45.83 6.83
CA PHE A 6 14.36 -45.52 5.67
C PHE A 6 15.59 -44.67 6.02
N GLU A 7 15.43 -43.64 6.85
CA GLU A 7 16.54 -42.81 7.35
C GLU A 7 17.57 -43.65 8.11
N LYS A 8 17.13 -44.53 9.02
CA LYS A 8 18.03 -45.40 9.79
C LYS A 8 18.79 -46.39 8.90
N ARG A 9 18.12 -46.93 7.88
CA ARG A 9 18.72 -47.94 6.97
C ARG A 9 19.62 -47.31 5.91
N THR A 10 19.30 -46.12 5.43
CA THR A 10 20.01 -45.45 4.32
C THR A 10 20.96 -44.34 4.77
N GLY A 11 20.73 -43.72 5.92
CA GLY A 11 21.45 -42.51 6.36
C GLY A 11 21.14 -41.28 5.51
N TYR A 12 20.14 -41.35 4.64
CA TYR A 12 19.66 -40.23 3.83
C TYR A 12 18.37 -39.67 4.45
N PHE A 13 18.27 -38.34 4.49
CA PHE A 13 17.17 -37.60 5.12
C PHE A 13 16.34 -36.90 4.05
N PRO A 14 15.36 -37.58 3.42
CA PRO A 14 14.52 -36.99 2.40
C PRO A 14 13.54 -35.96 2.98
N THR A 15 13.15 -34.99 2.15
CA THR A 15 11.96 -34.17 2.45
C THR A 15 10.68 -35.01 2.40
N LEU A 16 9.57 -34.53 2.95
CA LEU A 16 8.28 -35.23 2.91
C LEU A 16 7.86 -35.59 1.47
N GLU A 17 8.01 -34.66 0.53
CA GLU A 17 7.70 -34.86 -0.89
C GLU A 17 8.62 -35.92 -1.54
N GLU A 18 9.92 -35.88 -1.24
CA GLU A 18 10.87 -36.88 -1.73
C GLU A 18 10.59 -38.26 -1.14
N TYR A 19 10.21 -38.33 0.13
CA TYR A 19 9.86 -39.57 0.80
C TYR A 19 8.59 -40.20 0.21
N GLU A 20 7.56 -39.42 -0.13
CA GLU A 20 6.37 -39.94 -0.83
C GLU A 20 6.75 -40.62 -2.16
N ALA A 21 7.66 -40.02 -2.93
CA ALA A 21 8.16 -40.60 -4.17
C ALA A 21 8.98 -41.88 -3.94
N ILE A 22 9.79 -41.92 -2.87
CA ILE A 22 10.54 -43.10 -2.43
C ILE A 22 9.59 -44.23 -1.99
N GLU A 23 8.54 -43.90 -1.25
CA GLU A 23 7.54 -44.87 -0.81
C GLU A 23 6.77 -45.45 -1.98
N GLN A 24 6.35 -44.62 -2.95
CA GLN A 24 5.74 -45.11 -4.19
C GLN A 24 6.67 -46.05 -4.96
N ALA A 25 7.97 -45.71 -5.07
CA ALA A 25 8.94 -46.56 -5.74
C ALA A 25 9.17 -47.89 -5.00
N TYR A 26 9.14 -47.88 -3.66
CA TYR A 26 9.20 -49.09 -2.84
C TYR A 26 7.96 -49.98 -3.03
N MET A 27 6.75 -49.41 -3.10
CA MET A 27 5.51 -50.18 -3.34
C MET A 27 5.50 -50.90 -4.70
N SER A 28 6.31 -50.43 -5.66
CA SER A 28 6.47 -51.02 -6.99
C SER A 28 7.73 -51.89 -7.13
N PHE A 29 8.49 -52.10 -6.05
CA PHE A 29 9.72 -52.89 -6.05
C PHE A 29 9.46 -54.32 -5.59
N ASP A 30 9.84 -55.30 -6.42
CA ASP A 30 9.77 -56.72 -6.08
C ASP A 30 10.94 -57.12 -5.16
N GLY A 31 10.80 -56.87 -3.86
CA GLY A 31 11.78 -57.26 -2.86
C GLY A 31 11.45 -56.79 -1.45
N ASP A 32 12.29 -57.18 -0.50
CA ASP A 32 12.16 -56.73 0.89
C ASP A 32 12.71 -55.30 1.11
N LYS A 33 12.43 -54.74 2.28
CA LYS A 33 12.86 -53.38 2.67
C LYS A 33 14.39 -53.21 2.64
N ASP A 34 15.15 -54.26 2.95
CA ASP A 34 16.62 -54.21 3.00
C ASP A 34 17.24 -54.26 1.61
N ALA A 35 16.67 -55.05 0.71
CA ALA A 35 17.03 -55.11 -0.70
C ALA A 35 16.80 -53.76 -1.37
N PHE A 36 15.64 -53.12 -1.14
CA PHE A 36 15.35 -51.78 -1.67
C PHE A 36 16.33 -50.73 -1.15
N CYS A 37 16.58 -50.69 0.17
CA CYS A 37 17.51 -49.72 0.76
C CYS A 37 18.94 -49.88 0.24
N LYS A 38 19.39 -51.12 -0.01
CA LYS A 38 20.71 -51.40 -0.61
C LYS A 38 20.77 -50.98 -2.07
N ALA A 39 19.74 -51.28 -2.86
CA ALA A 39 19.63 -50.89 -4.26
C ALA A 39 19.60 -49.35 -4.39
N TYR A 40 18.84 -48.67 -3.54
CA TYR A 40 18.78 -47.21 -3.47
C TYR A 40 20.16 -46.60 -3.14
N LYS A 41 20.84 -47.10 -2.10
CA LYS A 41 22.19 -46.65 -1.72
C LYS A 41 23.24 -46.83 -2.82
N LYS A 42 23.14 -47.93 -3.57
CA LYS A 42 24.06 -48.22 -4.69
C LYS A 42 23.64 -47.52 -5.99
N ASN A 43 22.51 -46.82 -5.99
CA ASN A 43 21.85 -46.33 -7.19
C ASN A 43 21.74 -47.40 -8.29
N GLU A 44 21.41 -48.62 -7.88
CA GLU A 44 21.36 -49.80 -8.76
C GLU A 44 20.28 -49.59 -9.83
N GLY A 45 20.66 -49.69 -11.12
CA GLY A 45 19.76 -49.40 -12.24
C GLY A 45 19.28 -47.95 -12.31
N GLY A 46 19.96 -47.01 -11.64
CA GLY A 46 19.58 -45.59 -11.58
C GLY A 46 18.35 -45.31 -10.71
N LEU A 47 18.05 -46.18 -9.74
CA LEU A 47 16.84 -46.09 -8.91
C LEU A 47 16.73 -44.74 -8.19
N ALA A 48 17.79 -44.30 -7.51
CA ALA A 48 17.78 -43.05 -6.76
C ALA A 48 17.67 -41.83 -7.69
N GLU A 49 18.40 -41.83 -8.81
CA GLU A 49 18.33 -40.76 -9.82
C GLU A 49 16.96 -40.63 -10.47
N LYS A 50 16.31 -41.76 -10.79
CA LYS A 50 14.95 -41.77 -11.38
C LYS A 50 13.91 -41.21 -10.42
N ILE A 51 14.01 -41.56 -9.13
CA ILE A 51 13.12 -41.03 -8.09
C ILE A 51 13.31 -39.52 -7.97
N GLN A 52 14.56 -39.05 -7.83
CA GLN A 52 14.85 -37.62 -7.73
C GLN A 52 14.39 -36.84 -8.98
N TYR A 53 14.63 -37.40 -10.17
CA TYR A 53 14.20 -36.78 -11.43
C TYR A 53 12.67 -36.62 -11.51
N LYS A 54 11.92 -37.65 -11.09
CA LYS A 54 10.45 -37.60 -11.04
C LYS A 54 9.96 -36.53 -10.06
N THR A 55 10.52 -36.47 -8.85
CA THR A 55 10.17 -35.46 -7.84
C THR A 55 10.49 -34.05 -8.33
N ASN A 56 11.68 -33.84 -8.91
CA ASN A 56 12.08 -32.55 -9.47
C ASN A 56 11.16 -32.11 -10.61
N LEU A 57 10.78 -33.03 -11.50
CA LEU A 57 9.82 -32.73 -12.58
C LEU A 57 8.43 -32.36 -12.04
N GLN A 58 7.92 -33.10 -11.06
CA GLN A 58 6.64 -32.79 -10.42
C GLN A 58 6.69 -31.41 -9.74
N ARG A 59 7.78 -31.09 -9.05
CA ARG A 59 8.00 -29.78 -8.43
C ARG A 59 8.05 -28.65 -9.46
N ILE A 60 8.75 -28.84 -10.58
CA ILE A 60 8.81 -27.84 -11.65
C ILE A 60 7.43 -27.65 -12.31
N ASN A 61 6.69 -28.74 -12.55
CA ASN A 61 5.37 -28.65 -13.17
C ASN A 61 4.35 -27.98 -12.24
N THR A 62 4.31 -28.38 -10.98
CA THR A 62 3.45 -27.73 -9.96
C THR A 62 3.84 -26.27 -9.79
N GLN A 63 5.13 -25.94 -9.73
CA GLN A 63 5.58 -24.55 -9.70
C GLN A 63 5.07 -23.76 -10.91
N ARG A 64 5.20 -24.29 -12.13
CA ARG A 64 4.68 -23.64 -13.34
C ARG A 64 3.16 -23.46 -13.30
N GLU A 65 2.42 -24.43 -12.76
CA GLU A 65 0.97 -24.31 -12.59
C GLU A 65 0.60 -23.25 -11.54
N THR A 66 1.32 -23.19 -10.43
CA THR A 66 1.15 -22.14 -9.41
C THR A 66 1.47 -20.76 -9.96
N GLU A 67 2.52 -20.63 -10.77
CA GLU A 67 2.90 -19.37 -11.42
C GLU A 67 1.83 -18.92 -12.43
N LYS A 68 1.29 -19.85 -13.23
CA LYS A 68 0.20 -19.56 -14.16
C LYS A 68 -1.06 -19.09 -13.43
N THR A 69 -1.49 -19.82 -12.41
CA THR A 69 -2.67 -19.47 -11.62
C THR A 69 -2.47 -18.14 -10.89
N LEU A 70 -1.27 -17.86 -10.39
CA LEU A 70 -0.92 -16.59 -9.78
C LEU A 70 -1.07 -15.43 -10.77
N GLU A 71 -0.57 -15.58 -12.00
CA GLU A 71 -0.72 -14.55 -13.04
C GLU A 71 -2.18 -14.36 -13.46
N GLU A 72 -2.96 -15.43 -13.58
CA GLU A 72 -4.41 -15.34 -13.83
C GLU A 72 -5.14 -14.58 -12.71
N TYR A 73 -4.81 -14.85 -11.45
CA TYR A 73 -5.40 -14.13 -10.32
C TYR A 73 -4.97 -12.67 -10.29
N LYS A 74 -3.71 -12.34 -10.55
CA LYS A 74 -3.25 -10.95 -10.67
C LYS A 74 -4.01 -10.20 -11.76
N ALA A 75 -4.17 -10.81 -12.94
CA ALA A 75 -4.93 -10.22 -14.03
C ALA A 75 -6.41 -10.00 -13.67
N LYS A 76 -7.01 -10.95 -12.95
CA LYS A 76 -8.39 -10.82 -12.45
C LYS A 76 -8.53 -9.72 -11.40
N ILE A 77 -7.59 -9.61 -10.46
CA ILE A 77 -7.57 -8.55 -9.44
C ILE A 77 -7.47 -7.19 -10.13
N ALA A 78 -6.52 -7.00 -11.05
CA ALA A 78 -6.37 -5.75 -11.78
C ALA A 78 -7.65 -5.36 -12.57
N LYS A 79 -8.33 -6.34 -13.17
CA LYS A 79 -9.62 -6.10 -13.86
C LYS A 79 -10.73 -5.70 -12.88
N LEU A 80 -10.83 -6.37 -11.75
CA LEU A 80 -11.84 -6.07 -10.73
C LEU A 80 -11.59 -4.71 -10.08
N GLU A 81 -10.34 -4.38 -9.77
CA GLU A 81 -9.95 -3.06 -9.26
C GLU A 81 -10.33 -1.95 -10.24
N LYS A 82 -10.06 -2.14 -11.54
CA LYS A 82 -10.46 -1.18 -12.57
C LYS A 82 -11.99 -1.03 -12.65
N SER A 83 -12.74 -2.12 -12.58
CA SER A 83 -14.20 -2.09 -12.58
C SER A 83 -14.74 -1.34 -11.35
N LEU A 84 -14.14 -1.59 -10.19
CA LEU A 84 -14.51 -0.94 -8.94
C LEU A 84 -14.24 0.57 -9.00
N GLU A 85 -13.08 0.99 -9.48
CA GLU A 85 -12.75 2.42 -9.64
C GLU A 85 -13.75 3.15 -10.54
N GLN A 86 -14.19 2.49 -11.62
CA GLN A 86 -15.23 3.02 -12.51
C GLN A 86 -16.60 3.11 -11.83
N GLU A 87 -17.00 2.06 -11.11
CA GLU A 87 -18.30 2.04 -10.41
C GLU A 87 -18.38 3.01 -9.26
N LEU A 88 -17.27 3.24 -8.55
CA LEU A 88 -17.21 4.16 -7.42
C LEU A 88 -17.35 5.62 -7.84
N GLU A 89 -17.05 5.94 -9.11
CA GLU A 89 -17.19 7.29 -9.67
C GLU A 89 -16.57 8.37 -8.78
N TRP A 90 -15.30 8.18 -8.42
CA TRP A 90 -14.58 9.16 -7.61
C TRP A 90 -14.59 10.54 -8.28
N LYS A 91 -14.93 11.56 -7.49
CA LYS A 91 -14.98 12.96 -7.91
C LYS A 91 -14.21 13.80 -6.90
N THR A 92 -13.61 14.89 -7.38
CA THR A 92 -12.96 15.87 -6.51
C THR A 92 -13.95 16.36 -5.46
N TYR A 93 -13.49 16.41 -4.20
CA TYR A 93 -14.26 16.87 -3.07
C TYR A 93 -13.62 18.10 -2.47
N GLU A 94 -14.39 19.18 -2.39
CA GLU A 94 -14.07 20.37 -1.61
C GLU A 94 -15.15 20.54 -0.54
N ASP A 95 -14.70 20.73 0.70
CA ASP A 95 -15.61 21.01 1.81
C ASP A 95 -16.11 22.45 1.68
N LYS A 96 -17.42 22.64 1.77
CA LYS A 96 -18.06 23.95 1.59
C LYS A 96 -17.82 24.88 2.79
N ASP A 97 -17.49 24.32 3.94
CA ASP A 97 -17.18 25.10 5.13
C ASP A 97 -15.75 25.67 5.08
N ASN A 98 -14.88 25.11 4.24
CA ASN A 98 -13.52 25.57 3.98
C ASN A 98 -13.45 26.58 2.81
N VAL A 99 -12.33 27.28 2.72
CA VAL A 99 -12.02 28.17 1.60
C VAL A 99 -11.86 27.36 0.31
N GLN A 100 -12.71 27.66 -0.67
CA GLN A 100 -12.72 26.99 -1.97
C GLN A 100 -11.43 27.27 -2.72
N GLN A 101 -10.94 26.28 -3.48
CA GLN A 101 -9.70 26.41 -4.24
C GLN A 101 -9.76 27.54 -5.26
N GLU A 102 -10.91 27.74 -5.91
CA GLU A 102 -11.10 28.82 -6.88
C GLU A 102 -10.95 30.22 -6.26
N GLU A 103 -11.37 30.40 -5.01
CA GLU A 103 -11.25 31.68 -4.30
C GLU A 103 -9.80 31.98 -3.93
N TYR A 104 -9.10 30.96 -3.41
CA TYR A 104 -7.66 31.05 -3.15
C TYR A 104 -6.89 31.39 -4.44
N GLU A 105 -7.21 30.75 -5.57
CA GLU A 105 -6.53 31.01 -6.84
C GLU A 105 -6.79 32.41 -7.39
N LYS A 106 -7.98 32.98 -7.16
CA LYS A 106 -8.27 34.37 -7.53
C LYS A 106 -7.35 35.33 -6.77
N LEU A 107 -7.19 35.13 -5.46
CA LEU A 107 -6.26 35.90 -4.64
C LEU A 107 -4.81 35.70 -5.10
N ALA A 108 -4.39 34.45 -5.31
CA ALA A 108 -3.02 34.11 -5.73
C ALA A 108 -2.63 34.75 -7.07
N LYS A 109 -3.56 34.86 -8.02
CA LYS A 109 -3.31 35.43 -9.36
C LYS A 109 -3.46 36.95 -9.41
N ALA A 110 -4.00 37.57 -8.36
CA ALA A 110 -4.22 39.01 -8.34
C ALA A 110 -2.89 39.79 -8.31
N ALA A 111 -2.85 40.93 -9.00
CA ALA A 111 -1.69 41.80 -8.99
C ALA A 111 -1.50 42.40 -7.59
N GLY A 112 -0.26 42.44 -7.11
CA GLY A 112 0.07 42.97 -5.77
C GLY A 112 -0.07 41.96 -4.63
N THR A 113 -0.53 40.73 -4.89
CA THR A 113 -0.56 39.67 -3.88
C THR A 113 0.87 39.27 -3.49
N LYS A 114 1.16 39.32 -2.20
CA LYS A 114 2.41 38.89 -1.58
C LYS A 114 2.19 37.57 -0.84
N GLU A 115 3.12 36.64 -1.02
CA GLU A 115 3.23 35.46 -0.14
C GLU A 115 3.83 35.86 1.20
N LEU A 116 3.14 35.53 2.29
CA LEU A 116 3.61 35.83 3.64
C LEU A 116 4.61 34.76 4.11
N THR A 117 5.60 35.21 4.86
CA THR A 117 6.40 34.32 5.71
C THR A 117 5.59 33.87 6.92
N ASP A 118 6.00 32.76 7.53
CA ASP A 118 5.31 32.23 8.71
C ASP A 118 5.29 33.24 9.87
N ASP A 119 6.35 34.03 10.04
CA ASP A 119 6.43 35.04 11.09
C ASP A 119 5.50 36.22 10.78
N GLU A 120 5.48 36.73 9.55
CA GLU A 120 4.53 37.79 9.15
C GLU A 120 3.07 37.34 9.31
N ALA A 121 2.75 36.10 8.95
CA ALA A 121 1.40 35.55 9.14
C ALA A 121 1.04 35.42 10.64
N LYS A 122 1.98 35.03 11.49
CA LYS A 122 1.78 34.99 12.95
C LYS A 122 1.61 36.38 13.56
N GLU A 123 2.38 37.37 13.10
CA GLU A 123 2.24 38.77 13.52
C GLU A 123 0.82 39.27 13.22
N LEU A 124 0.33 39.07 11.99
CA LEU A 124 -1.04 39.48 11.62
C LEU A 124 -2.10 38.80 12.49
N LEU A 125 -2.00 37.49 12.71
CA LEU A 125 -2.95 36.75 13.54
C LEU A 125 -2.93 37.20 15.01
N TYR A 126 -1.77 37.58 15.54
CA TYR A 126 -1.64 38.14 16.88
C TYR A 126 -2.22 39.55 16.96
N ASP A 127 -1.83 40.44 16.04
CA ASP A 127 -2.22 41.85 16.08
C ASP A 127 -3.72 42.05 15.83
N TRP A 128 -4.32 41.27 14.93
CA TRP A 128 -5.72 41.44 14.52
C TRP A 128 -6.70 40.60 15.35
N TYR A 129 -6.31 39.38 15.74
CA TYR A 129 -7.21 38.41 16.39
C TYR A 129 -6.75 38.00 17.80
N GLY A 130 -5.58 38.44 18.26
CA GLY A 130 -5.07 38.16 19.60
C GLY A 130 -4.55 36.72 19.81
N PHE A 131 -4.29 35.96 18.74
CA PHE A 131 -3.74 34.61 18.87
C PHE A 131 -2.31 34.63 19.39
N ALA A 132 -2.03 33.87 20.46
CA ALA A 132 -0.67 33.74 20.99
C ALA A 132 0.28 33.11 19.94
N LYS A 133 1.31 33.86 19.52
CA LYS A 133 2.23 33.49 18.43
C LYS A 133 2.87 32.13 18.62
N GLU A 134 3.17 31.77 19.86
CA GLU A 134 3.83 30.51 20.24
C GLU A 134 2.93 29.29 20.03
N LYS A 135 1.61 29.49 19.98
CA LYS A 135 0.62 28.42 19.75
C LYS A 135 0.23 28.30 18.28
N ILE A 136 0.62 29.25 17.43
CA ILE A 136 0.26 29.28 16.01
C ILE A 136 1.25 28.45 15.21
N LYS A 137 0.73 27.53 14.39
CA LYS A 137 1.47 26.83 13.36
C LYS A 137 0.83 27.11 12.00
N ILE A 138 1.53 27.85 11.15
CA ILE A 138 1.10 28.12 9.78
C ILE A 138 1.17 26.82 8.97
N LEU A 139 0.13 26.54 8.20
CA LEU A 139 0.08 25.41 7.29
C LEU A 139 0.07 25.95 5.86
N ARG A 140 1.08 25.54 5.09
CA ARG A 140 1.26 25.97 3.69
C ARG A 140 0.73 24.96 2.68
N SER A 141 0.09 23.89 3.12
CA SER A 141 -0.52 22.90 2.24
C SER A 141 -1.91 22.49 2.74
N VAL A 142 -2.76 22.10 1.80
CA VAL A 142 -4.09 21.56 2.10
C VAL A 142 -4.25 20.16 1.49
N PRO A 143 -4.84 19.20 2.23
CA PRO A 143 -5.13 17.88 1.67
C PRO A 143 -6.21 17.98 0.59
N VAL A 144 -6.03 17.22 -0.49
CA VAL A 144 -7.03 17.04 -1.55
C VAL A 144 -7.73 15.71 -1.33
N TYR A 145 -9.05 15.75 -1.46
CA TYR A 145 -9.90 14.59 -1.29
C TYR A 145 -10.68 14.28 -2.55
N GLU A 146 -11.04 13.01 -2.67
CA GLU A 146 -12.09 12.58 -3.57
C GLU A 146 -13.20 11.89 -2.77
N VAL A 147 -14.42 12.03 -3.28
CA VAL A 147 -15.61 11.39 -2.75
C VAL A 147 -16.19 10.46 -3.80
N ASN A 148 -16.59 9.26 -3.39
CA ASN A 148 -17.27 8.30 -4.27
C ASN A 148 -18.80 8.40 -4.17
N ARG A 149 -19.52 7.68 -5.04
CA ARG A 149 -20.99 7.59 -5.02
C ARG A 149 -21.61 7.16 -3.68
N HIS A 150 -20.82 6.52 -2.81
CA HIS A 150 -21.21 6.06 -1.48
C HIS A 150 -20.80 7.02 -0.35
N ARG A 151 -20.33 8.23 -0.68
CA ARG A 151 -19.86 9.25 0.27
C ARG A 151 -18.65 8.82 1.11
N GLN A 152 -17.84 7.91 0.59
CA GLN A 152 -16.55 7.60 1.21
C GLN A 152 -15.51 8.59 0.71
N LEU A 153 -14.72 9.13 1.64
CA LEU A 153 -13.63 10.04 1.35
C LEU A 153 -12.32 9.27 1.26
N ARG A 154 -11.49 9.64 0.28
CA ARG A 154 -10.08 9.25 0.24
C ARG A 154 -9.20 10.47 0.03
N LYS A 155 -8.07 10.53 0.74
CA LYS A 155 -7.04 11.54 0.50
C LYS A 155 -6.26 11.15 -0.75
N THR A 156 -6.24 12.01 -1.76
CA THR A 156 -5.57 11.75 -3.04
C THR A 156 -4.26 12.51 -3.18
N GLY A 157 -4.05 13.56 -2.39
CA GLY A 157 -2.81 14.32 -2.42
C GLY A 157 -2.84 15.50 -1.46
N GLU A 158 -1.91 16.43 -1.71
CA GLU A 158 -1.83 17.73 -1.07
C GLU A 158 -1.51 18.77 -2.13
N ILE A 159 -2.08 19.96 -1.99
CA ILE A 159 -1.75 21.11 -2.83
C ILE A 159 -1.08 22.18 -1.99
N ASP A 160 -0.12 22.87 -2.58
CA ASP A 160 0.56 24.00 -1.95
C ASP A 160 -0.39 25.20 -1.92
N ARG A 161 -0.55 25.75 -0.73
CA ARG A 161 -1.47 26.83 -0.40
C ARG A 161 -0.83 27.72 0.68
N PRO A 162 0.26 28.44 0.36
CA PRO A 162 0.91 29.35 1.30
C PRO A 162 -0.01 30.51 1.72
N PRO A 163 0.26 31.17 2.85
CA PRO A 163 -0.48 32.34 3.26
C PRO A 163 -0.23 33.50 2.28
N LEU A 164 -1.31 34.20 1.91
CA LEU A 164 -1.30 35.27 0.93
C LEU A 164 -1.90 36.54 1.50
N TYR A 165 -1.34 37.68 1.11
CA TYR A 165 -1.83 38.99 1.49
C TYR A 165 -1.83 39.91 0.28
N ASN A 166 -2.98 40.49 -0.06
CA ASN A 166 -3.07 41.55 -1.06
C ASN A 166 -3.49 42.86 -0.40
N ALA A 167 -4.56 42.82 0.39
CA ALA A 167 -5.10 43.96 1.13
C ALA A 167 -5.64 43.53 2.48
N THR A 168 -5.99 44.51 3.33
CA THR A 168 -6.57 44.23 4.66
C THR A 168 -7.83 43.36 4.55
N ASP A 169 -8.67 43.63 3.57
CA ASP A 169 -9.91 42.92 3.27
C ASP A 169 -9.74 41.80 2.24
N TRP A 170 -8.50 41.49 1.82
CA TRP A 170 -8.22 40.45 0.82
C TRP A 170 -6.93 39.68 1.12
N HIS A 171 -7.06 38.59 1.86
CA HIS A 171 -5.95 37.79 2.37
C HIS A 171 -6.40 36.36 2.72
N TYR A 172 -5.45 35.44 2.78
CA TYR A 172 -5.68 34.05 3.17
C TYR A 172 -4.57 33.55 4.10
N ILE A 173 -4.94 32.96 5.23
CA ILE A 173 -3.99 32.29 6.14
C ILE A 173 -4.62 31.02 6.69
N ARG A 174 -3.97 29.87 6.48
CA ARG A 174 -4.31 28.61 7.14
C ARG A 174 -3.35 28.33 8.29
N PHE A 175 -3.89 28.03 9.46
CA PHE A 175 -3.08 27.78 10.63
C PHE A 175 -3.77 26.90 11.66
N ASN A 176 -2.97 26.27 12.52
CA ASN A 176 -3.45 25.64 13.72
C ASN A 176 -3.12 26.52 14.92
N CYS A 177 -4.03 26.59 15.88
CA CYS A 177 -3.77 27.21 17.18
C CYS A 177 -4.17 26.23 18.29
N GLY A 178 -3.18 25.64 18.95
CA GLY A 178 -3.43 24.57 19.93
C GLY A 178 -4.03 23.32 19.26
N CYS A 179 -5.21 22.89 19.71
CA CYS A 179 -5.93 21.73 19.19
C CYS A 179 -6.93 22.05 18.07
N MET A 180 -7.07 23.33 17.70
CA MET A 180 -8.02 23.79 16.69
C MET A 180 -7.30 24.19 15.40
N CYS A 181 -7.97 23.98 14.27
CA CYS A 181 -7.49 24.31 12.94
C CYS A 181 -8.38 25.41 12.35
N TYR A 182 -7.80 26.40 11.69
CA TYR A 182 -8.51 27.56 11.18
C TYR A 182 -8.05 27.94 9.78
N GLU A 183 -8.98 28.55 9.04
CA GLU A 183 -8.70 29.36 7.86
C GLU A 183 -9.21 30.78 8.10
N LEU A 184 -8.35 31.75 7.88
CA LEU A 184 -8.70 33.16 7.83
C LEU A 184 -8.73 33.57 6.36
N GLN A 185 -9.89 34.05 5.89
CA GLN A 185 -10.06 34.60 4.55
C GLN A 185 -10.89 35.87 4.64
N ASP A 186 -10.36 36.97 4.11
CA ASP A 186 -11.09 38.24 3.92
C ASP A 186 -11.82 38.67 5.21
N ASP A 187 -11.06 38.75 6.32
CA ASP A 187 -11.54 39.05 7.67
C ASP A 187 -12.53 38.04 8.29
N THR A 188 -12.74 36.91 7.63
CA THR A 188 -13.58 35.83 8.14
C THR A 188 -12.73 34.69 8.66
N LEU A 189 -12.69 34.54 9.99
CA LEU A 189 -12.06 33.40 10.66
C LEU A 189 -13.03 32.21 10.74
N ARG A 190 -12.67 31.08 10.14
CA ARG A 190 -13.49 29.85 10.10
C ARG A 190 -12.71 28.66 10.66
N PRO A 191 -13.35 27.71 11.37
CA PRO A 191 -12.76 26.41 11.67
C PRO A 191 -12.48 25.64 10.38
N TYR A 192 -11.34 24.97 10.29
CA TYR A 192 -10.98 24.14 9.14
C TYR A 192 -11.45 22.70 9.33
N MET A 193 -12.27 22.21 8.39
CA MET A 193 -12.82 20.85 8.36
C MET A 193 -11.89 19.91 7.58
N HIS A 194 -11.61 18.73 8.15
CA HIS A 194 -10.67 17.75 7.60
C HIS A 194 -11.32 16.77 6.65
#